data_AF-A0A1A9RWR4-F1
#
_entry.id   AF-A0A1A9RWR4-F1
#
_cell.length_a   1.000
_cell.length_b   1.000
_cell.length_c   1.000
_cell.angle_alpha   90.00
_cell.angle_beta   90.00
_cell.angle_gamma   90.00
#
_symmetry.space_group_name_H-M   'P 1'
#
loop_
_entity.id
_entity.type
_entity.pdbx_description
1 polymer ?
#
loop_
_entity_poly.entity_id
_entity_poly.type
_entity_poly.pdbx_seq_one_letter_code
_entity_poly.pdbx_strand_id
1 'polypeptide(L)'
;MLKQFEINNYVRKQLQDYLNEKKLTLEQAMAEEASNNEIAAIVHGGLPGMVRKIYSLGKMQAFFWEKRDLIQGFIAERLQAPAKPAKKK
;
A
#
# COMPACT_ATOMS: atom_id res chain seq x y z
N MET A 1 -3.19 -10.72 -13.75
CA MET A 1 -2.44 -9.45 -13.78
C MET A 1 -2.38 -8.74 -12.41
N LEU A 2 -3.41 -8.78 -11.55
CA LEU A 2 -3.29 -8.32 -10.14
C LEU A 2 -2.41 -9.22 -9.24
N LYS A 3 -2.16 -10.48 -9.62
CA LYS A 3 -1.36 -11.45 -8.85
C LYS A 3 0.13 -11.07 -8.70
N GLN A 4 0.63 -10.07 -9.45
CA GLN A 4 2.04 -9.65 -9.43
C GLN A 4 2.30 -8.41 -8.57
N PHE A 5 1.26 -7.75 -8.08
CA PHE A 5 1.46 -6.66 -7.14
C PHE A 5 1.69 -7.25 -5.75
N GLU A 6 2.94 -7.22 -5.32
CA GLU A 6 3.35 -7.69 -4.01
C GLU A 6 3.74 -6.49 -3.16
N ILE A 7 3.04 -6.28 -2.05
CA ILE A 7 3.51 -5.38 -0.98
C ILE A 7 4.73 -6.06 -0.38
N ASN A 8 5.91 -5.61 -0.81
CA ASN A 8 7.18 -6.13 -0.31
C ASN A 8 7.41 -5.71 1.16
N ASN A 9 8.40 -6.31 1.81
CA ASN A 9 8.69 -6.05 3.22
C ASN A 9 9.04 -4.57 3.50
N TYR A 10 9.66 -3.88 2.54
CA TYR A 10 10.00 -2.46 2.67
C TYR A 10 8.72 -1.59 2.73
N VAL A 11 7.80 -1.77 1.78
CA VAL A 11 6.50 -1.07 1.77
C VAL A 11 5.69 -1.42 3.00
N ARG A 12 5.66 -2.70 3.41
CA ARG A 12 4.99 -3.15 4.63
C ARG A 12 5.50 -2.38 5.85
N LYS A 13 6.83 -2.28 6.01
CA LYS A 13 7.43 -1.54 7.12
C LYS A 13 7.04 -0.06 7.07
N GLN A 14 7.12 0.58 5.91
CA GLN A 14 6.72 1.99 5.77
C GLN A 14 5.25 2.24 6.10
N LEU A 15 4.35 1.33 5.69
CA LEU A 15 2.94 1.41 6.06
C LEU A 15 2.73 1.27 7.56
N GLN A 16 3.42 0.33 8.22
CA GLN A 16 3.33 0.16 9.67
C GLN A 16 3.90 1.36 10.42
N ASP A 17 5.07 1.86 10.01
CA ASP A 17 5.69 3.05 10.59
C ASP A 17 4.76 4.26 10.47
N TYR A 18 4.17 4.47 9.29
CA TYR A 18 3.19 5.54 9.03
C TYR A 18 1.97 5.45 9.95
N LEU A 19 1.34 4.27 10.03
CA LEU A 19 0.16 4.05 10.87
C LEU A 19 0.48 4.26 12.36
N ASN A 20 1.65 3.78 12.81
CA ASN A 20 2.11 3.95 14.20
C ASN A 20 2.40 5.41 14.54
N GLU A 21 3.08 6.14 13.65
CA GLU A 21 3.42 7.55 13.84
C GLU A 21 2.18 8.43 13.92
N LYS A 22 1.22 8.20 13.01
CA LYS A 22 -0.06 8.92 12.98
C LYS A 22 -1.05 8.45 14.04
N LYS A 23 -0.75 7.33 14.73
CA LYS A 23 -1.66 6.66 15.68
C LYS A 23 -3.02 6.31 15.06
N LEU A 24 -2.98 5.81 13.81
CA LEU A 24 -4.18 5.45 13.04
C LEU A 24 -4.21 3.94 12.78
N THR A 25 -5.41 3.39 12.73
CA THR A 25 -5.62 2.09 12.08
C THR A 25 -5.61 2.25 10.56
N LEU A 26 -5.39 1.17 9.83
CA LEU A 26 -5.49 1.19 8.36
C LEU A 26 -6.86 1.67 7.90
N GLU A 27 -7.94 1.24 8.56
CA GLU A 27 -9.31 1.66 8.27
C GLU A 27 -9.48 3.18 8.43
N GLN A 28 -9.03 3.73 9.56
CA GLN A 28 -9.08 5.18 9.80
C GLN A 28 -8.27 5.97 8.77
N ALA A 29 -7.05 5.49 8.46
CA ALA A 29 -6.19 6.14 7.47
C ALA A 29 -6.77 6.07 6.04
N MET A 30 -7.54 5.04 5.71
CA MET A 30 -8.15 4.90 4.38
C MET A 30 -9.51 5.57 4.24
N ALA A 31 -10.18 5.91 5.36
CA ALA A 31 -11.46 6.61 5.38
C ALA A 31 -11.34 8.09 5.00
N GLU A 32 -10.22 8.73 5.35
CA GLU A 32 -9.93 10.13 5.02
C GLU A 32 -9.09 10.24 3.75
N GLU A 33 -9.48 11.10 2.81
CA GLU A 33 -8.84 11.19 1.48
C GLU A 33 -7.36 11.60 1.57
N ALA A 34 -7.03 12.52 2.48
CA ALA A 34 -5.66 12.98 2.68
C ALA A 34 -4.73 11.83 3.11
N SER A 35 -5.10 11.07 4.14
CA SER A 35 -4.31 9.93 4.61
C SER A 35 -4.36 8.75 3.65
N ASN A 36 -5.46 8.55 2.92
CA ASN A 36 -5.55 7.55 1.86
C ASN A 36 -4.54 7.85 0.73
N ASN A 37 -4.42 9.13 0.36
CA ASN A 37 -3.44 9.60 -0.62
C ASN A 37 -1.99 9.40 -0.17
N GLU A 38 -1.71 9.53 1.14
CA GLU A 38 -0.39 9.22 1.71
C GLU A 38 -0.10 7.71 1.68
N ILE A 39 -1.08 6.87 2.01
CA ILE A 39 -0.98 5.41 1.86
C ILE A 39 -0.71 5.03 0.39
N ALA A 40 -1.44 5.62 -0.56
CA ALA A 40 -1.22 5.41 -1.98
C ALA A 40 0.20 5.82 -2.41
N ALA A 41 0.75 6.92 -1.86
CA ALA A 41 2.11 7.36 -2.14
C ALA A 41 3.18 6.41 -1.61
N ILE A 42 3.00 5.88 -0.39
CA ILE A 42 3.91 4.86 0.19
C ILE A 42 3.95 3.63 -0.71
N VAL A 43 2.76 3.15 -1.12
CA VAL A 43 2.66 1.96 -1.95
C VAL A 43 3.20 2.22 -3.37
N HIS A 44 2.92 3.39 -3.95
CA HIS A 44 3.49 3.82 -5.22
C HIS A 44 5.02 3.87 -5.17
N GLY A 45 5.61 4.36 -4.07
CA GLY A 45 7.05 4.41 -3.87
C GLY A 45 7.74 3.04 -3.91
N GLY A 46 7.03 1.99 -3.51
CA GLY A 46 7.50 0.61 -3.55
C GLY A 46 7.42 -0.08 -4.92
N LEU A 47 6.77 0.54 -5.91
CA LEU A 47 6.63 -0.03 -7.23
C LEU A 47 7.94 0.01 -8.02
N PRO A 48 8.23 -1.00 -8.87
CA PRO A 48 9.31 -0.93 -9.84
C PRO A 48 9.19 0.35 -10.69
N GLY A 49 10.32 0.98 -11.03
CA GLY A 49 10.31 2.28 -11.72
C GLY A 49 9.52 2.28 -13.04
N MET A 50 9.51 1.16 -13.77
CA MET A 50 8.71 1.00 -14.99
C MET A 50 7.20 1.03 -14.70
N VAL A 51 6.75 0.47 -13.57
CA VAL A 51 5.32 0.47 -13.18
C VAL A 51 4.90 1.86 -12.73
N ARG A 52 5.76 2.59 -12.00
CA ARG A 52 5.51 4.01 -11.62
C ARG A 52 5.35 4.94 -12.82
N LYS A 53 5.98 4.62 -13.96
CA LYS A 53 5.81 5.38 -15.21
C LYS A 53 4.45 5.14 -15.87
N ILE A 54 3.88 3.95 -15.71
CA ILE A 54 2.57 3.57 -16.27
C ILE A 54 1.43 4.09 -15.36
N TYR A 55 1.61 3.93 -14.04
CA TYR A 55 0.68 4.37 -13.01
C TYR A 55 1.29 5.56 -12.27
N SER A 56 0.96 6.78 -12.72
CA SER A 56 1.37 7.99 -12.02
C SER A 56 0.80 8.03 -10.60
N LEU A 57 1.45 8.79 -9.72
CA LEU A 57 1.00 8.97 -8.35
C LEU A 57 -0.47 9.42 -8.27
N GLY A 58 -0.85 10.44 -9.05
CA GLY A 58 -2.24 10.94 -9.06
C GLY A 58 -3.26 9.89 -9.52
N LYS A 59 -2.93 9.05 -10.51
CA LYS A 59 -3.80 7.93 -10.90
C LYS A 59 -3.92 6.88 -9.81
N MET A 60 -2.84 6.64 -9.08
CA MET A 60 -2.82 5.69 -7.97
C MET A 60 -3.60 6.19 -6.77
N GLN A 61 -3.49 7.48 -6.44
CA GLN A 61 -4.29 8.17 -5.42
C GLN A 61 -5.79 8.08 -5.74
N ALA A 62 -6.19 8.48 -6.96
CA ALA A 62 -7.57 8.36 -7.40
C ALA A 62 -8.08 6.90 -7.34
N PHE A 63 -7.28 5.94 -7.79
CA PHE A 63 -7.63 4.52 -7.73
C PHE A 63 -7.80 4.01 -6.28
N PHE A 64 -6.91 4.42 -5.37
CA PHE A 64 -6.99 4.05 -3.95
C PHE A 64 -8.23 4.65 -3.28
N TRP A 65 -8.65 5.84 -3.70
CA TRP A 65 -9.87 6.46 -3.22
C TRP A 65 -11.13 5.78 -3.76
N GLU A 66 -11.22 5.64 -5.09
CA GLU A 66 -12.38 5.04 -5.77
C GLU A 66 -12.59 3.57 -5.41
N LYS A 67 -11.51 2.84 -5.08
CA LYS A 67 -11.53 1.41 -4.73
C LYS A 67 -11.12 1.17 -3.28
N ARG A 68 -11.28 2.15 -2.39
CA ARG A 68 -10.79 2.09 -0.99
C ARG A 68 -11.16 0.82 -0.26
N ASP A 69 -12.40 0.34 -0.36
CA ASP A 69 -12.87 -0.83 0.38
C ASP A 69 -12.13 -2.10 -0.08
N LEU A 70 -11.90 -2.22 -1.39
CA LEU A 70 -11.14 -3.33 -1.99
C LEU A 70 -9.65 -3.24 -1.65
N ILE A 71 -9.08 -2.04 -1.68
CA ILE A 71 -7.67 -1.81 -1.39
C ILE A 71 -7.36 -1.99 0.10
N GLN A 72 -8.27 -1.58 0.98
CA GLN A 72 -8.16 -1.78 2.42
C GLN A 72 -8.07 -3.26 2.75
N GLY A 73 -8.97 -4.09 2.19
CA GLY A 73 -8.91 -5.55 2.37
C GLY A 73 -7.57 -6.12 1.88
N PHE A 74 -7.13 -5.71 0.68
CA PHE A 74 -5.86 -6.15 0.11
C PHE A 74 -4.64 -5.78 0.98
N ILE A 75 -4.56 -4.53 1.47
CA ILE A 75 -3.46 -4.08 2.31
C ILE A 75 -3.53 -4.78 3.67
N ALA A 76 -4.70 -4.88 4.29
CA ALA A 76 -4.89 -5.53 5.59
C ALA A 76 -4.39 -6.99 5.57
N GLU A 77 -4.80 -7.77 4.57
CA GLU A 77 -4.34 -9.14 4.37
C GLU A 77 -2.82 -9.21 4.26
N ARG A 78 -2.20 -8.27 3.54
CA ARG A 78 -0.74 -8.23 3.35
C ARG A 78 0.02 -7.64 4.53
N LEU A 79 -0.60 -6.87 5.42
CA LEU A 79 0.02 -6.48 6.69
C LEU A 79 -0.01 -7.63 7.70
N GLN A 80 -1.07 -8.45 7.67
CA GLN A 80 -1.27 -9.59 8.58
C GLN A 80 -0.57 -10.87 8.12
N ALA A 81 -0.36 -11.05 6.81
CA ALA A 81 0.33 -12.22 6.30
C ALA A 81 1.75 -12.32 6.88
N PRO A 82 2.17 -13.45 7.48
CA PRO A 82 3.52 -13.61 7.99
C PRO A 82 4.51 -13.35 6.85
N ALA A 83 5.54 -12.55 7.10
CA ALA A 83 6.57 -12.26 6.11
C ALA A 83 7.15 -13.60 5.66
N LYS A 84 6.87 -14.03 4.42
CA LYS A 84 7.43 -15.29 3.92
C LYS A 84 8.94 -15.10 3.92
N PRO A 85 9.72 -15.97 4.61
CA PRO A 85 11.16 -15.88 4.55
C PRO A 85 11.56 -16.00 3.08
N ALA A 86 12.33 -15.03 2.59
CA ALA A 86 12.86 -15.07 1.25
C ALA A 86 13.57 -16.42 1.08
N LYS A 87 13.03 -17.29 0.20
CA LYS A 87 13.73 -18.52 -0.17
C LYS A 87 15.04 -18.10 -0.81
N LYS A 88 16.13 -18.20 -0.05
CA LYS A 88 17.49 -18.25 -0.60
C LYS A 88 17.50 -19.43 -1.57
N LYS A 89 17.65 -19.13 -2.85
CA LYS A 89 18.04 -20.09 -3.88
C LYS A 89 19.37 -19.63 -4.44
#